data_AF-A0A5K1DLP5-F1
#
_entry.id   AF-A0A5K1DLP5-F1
#
_cell.length_a   1.000
_cell.length_b   1.000
_cell.length_c   1.000
_cell.angle_alpha   90.00
_cell.angle_beta   90.00
_cell.angle_gamma   90.00
#
_symmetry.space_group_name_H-M   'P 1'
#
loop_
_entity.id
_entity.type
_entity.pdbx_description
1 polymer ?
#
loop_
_entity_poly.entity_id
_entity_poly.type
_entity_poly.pdbx_seq_one_letter_code
_entity_poly.pdbx_strand_id
1 'polypeptide(L)' 'GCDGSVLLEGPGREMTSPANFGLRGFEVVAATKARVEAMCPGVVSCADILALAARDAVVL' A
#
# COMPACT_ATOMS: atom_id res chain seq x y z
N GLY A 1 -4.76 5.32 -10.57
CA GLY A 1 -5.30 6.45 -9.78
C GLY A 1 -4.84 6.27 -8.34
N CYS A 2 -5.59 6.72 -7.34
CA CYS A 2 -5.36 6.32 -5.94
C CYS A 2 -6.18 5.05 -5.62
N ASP A 3 -5.84 3.94 -6.27
CA ASP A 3 -6.59 2.67 -6.26
C ASP A 3 -5.77 1.50 -5.70
N GLY A 4 -4.52 1.74 -5.32
CA GLY A 4 -3.61 0.71 -4.80
C GLY A 4 -3.02 -0.21 -5.88
N SER A 5 -3.14 0.11 -7.17
CA SER A 5 -2.58 -0.68 -8.27
C SER A 5 -1.07 -0.92 -8.14
N VAL A 6 -0.33 0.07 -7.60
CA VAL A 6 1.11 0.00 -7.35
C VAL A 6 1.54 -1.11 -6.38
N LEU A 7 0.62 -1.60 -5.56
CA LEU A 7 0.88 -2.66 -4.58
C LEU A 7 0.74 -4.07 -5.18
N LEU A 8 0.33 -4.19 -6.43
CA LEU A 8 0.08 -5.48 -7.05
C LEU A 8 1.37 -6.10 -7.60
N GLU A 9 1.65 -7.33 -7.17
CA GLU A 9 2.77 -8.13 -7.67
C GLU A 9 2.47 -8.78 -9.03
N GLY A 10 3.54 -9.05 -9.79
CA GLY A 10 3.50 -9.81 -11.03
C GLY A 10 4.06 -9.08 -12.26
N PRO A 11 4.24 -9.81 -13.37
CA PRO A 11 4.73 -9.25 -14.62
C PRO A 11 3.76 -8.21 -15.19
N GLY A 12 4.31 -7.12 -15.72
CA GLY A 12 3.51 -6.02 -16.30
C GLY A 12 2.76 -5.17 -15.27
N ARG A 13 3.05 -5.32 -13.97
CA ARG A 13 2.48 -4.50 -12.90
C ARG A 13 3.40 -3.34 -12.54
N GLU A 14 2.79 -2.30 -11.99
CA GLU A 14 3.49 -1.09 -11.57
C GLU A 14 4.60 -1.36 -10.55
N MET A 15 4.42 -2.34 -9.66
CA MET A 15 5.41 -2.69 -8.64
C MET A 15 6.78 -3.08 -9.21
N THR A 16 6.80 -3.69 -10.40
CA THR A 16 8.03 -4.11 -11.10
C THR A 16 8.41 -3.17 -12.25
N SER A 17 7.70 -2.05 -12.41
CA SER A 17 7.98 -1.06 -13.45
C SER A 17 9.32 -0.35 -13.19
N PRO A 18 10.20 -0.20 -14.19
CA PRO A 18 11.42 0.59 -14.06
C PRO A 18 11.15 2.05 -13.64
N ALA A 19 9.97 2.61 -13.99
CA ALA A 19 9.59 3.96 -13.59
C ALA A 19 9.35 4.11 -12.08
N ASN A 20 9.06 3.00 -11.39
CA ASN A 20 8.82 2.95 -9.94
C ASN A 20 10.06 2.47 -9.17
N PHE A 21 11.23 2.49 -9.81
CA PHE A 21 12.49 2.15 -9.17
C PHE A 21 12.75 3.06 -7.96
N GLY A 22 12.97 2.45 -6.80
CA GLY A 22 13.27 3.16 -5.56
C GLY A 22 12.07 3.44 -4.66
N LEU A 23 10.84 3.10 -5.06
CA LEU A 23 9.71 3.02 -4.13
C LEU A 23 10.01 1.99 -3.02
N ARG A 24 9.57 2.29 -1.79
CA ARG A 24 9.83 1.48 -0.58
C ARG A 24 8.59 1.45 0.30
N GLY A 25 8.60 0.59 1.32
CA GLY A 25 7.53 0.54 2.33
C GLY A 25 6.35 -0.36 1.94
N PHE A 26 6.50 -1.18 0.90
CA PHE A 26 5.50 -2.18 0.53
C PHE A 26 5.22 -3.15 1.69
N GLU A 27 6.27 -3.54 2.40
CA GLU A 27 6.22 -4.38 3.59
C GLU A 27 5.48 -3.73 4.76
N VAL A 28 5.61 -2.40 4.91
CA VAL A 28 4.90 -1.63 5.94
C VAL A 28 3.41 -1.59 5.64
N VAL A 29 3.05 -1.36 4.38
CA VAL A 29 1.66 -1.38 3.92
C VAL A 29 1.05 -2.78 4.08
N ALA A 30 1.78 -3.84 3.70
CA ALA A 30 1.34 -5.23 3.87
C ALA A 30 1.13 -5.60 5.34
N ALA A 31 2.07 -5.23 6.23
CA ALA A 31 1.94 -5.47 7.67
C ALA A 31 0.76 -4.70 8.27
N THR A 32 0.55 -3.45 7.84
CA THR A 32 -0.61 -2.65 8.25
C THR A 32 -1.92 -3.30 7.80
N LYS A 33 -2.01 -3.72 6.53
CA LYS A 33 -3.18 -4.42 6.00
C LYS A 33 -3.47 -5.71 6.76
N ALA A 34 -2.45 -6.51 7.07
CA ALA A 34 -2.63 -7.73 7.85
C ALA A 34 -3.20 -7.45 9.26
N ARG A 35 -2.72 -6.40 9.94
CA ARG A 35 -3.26 -5.99 11.25
C ARG A 35 -4.68 -5.47 11.16
N VAL A 36 -4.98 -4.66 10.15
CA VAL A 36 -6.32 -4.11 9.93
C VAL A 36 -7.32 -5.22 9.60
N GLU A 37 -6.96 -6.16 8.73
CA GLU A 37 -7.80 -7.32 8.41
C GLU A 37 -8.07 -8.22 9.62
N ALA A 38 -7.10 -8.34 10.54
CA ALA A 38 -7.30 -9.08 11.79
C ALA A 38 -8.36 -8.43 12.70
N MET A 39 -8.61 -7.12 12.57
CA MET A 39 -9.61 -6.38 13.36
C MET A 39 -10.94 -6.24 12.62
N CYS A 40 -10.90 -5.96 11.31
CA CYS A 40 -12.07 -5.71 10.48
C CYS A 40 -11.89 -6.28 9.05
N PRO A 41 -12.16 -7.60 8.86
CA PRO A 41 -11.94 -8.27 7.59
C PRO A 41 -12.72 -7.64 6.43
N GLY A 42 -12.04 -7.32 5.34
CA GLY A 42 -12.64 -6.81 4.10
C GLY A 42 -13.20 -5.39 4.17
N VAL A 43 -12.95 -4.64 5.25
CA VAL A 43 -13.54 -3.31 5.45
C VAL A 43 -12.67 -2.19 4.87
N VAL A 44 -11.37 -2.22 5.14
CA VAL A 44 -10.47 -1.11 4.79
C VAL A 44 -9.70 -1.42 3.51
N SER A 45 -9.75 -0.54 2.52
CA SER A 45 -9.03 -0.75 1.25
C SER A 45 -7.52 -0.47 1.40
N CYS A 46 -6.71 -1.07 0.52
CA CYS A 46 -5.27 -0.77 0.49
C CYS A 46 -4.99 0.68 0.05
N ALA A 47 -5.89 1.28 -0.75
CA ALA A 47 -5.81 2.68 -1.14
C ALA A 47 -5.99 3.62 0.06
N ASP A 48 -6.94 3.32 0.95
CA ASP A 48 -7.16 4.11 2.17
C ASP A 48 -5.98 3.96 3.15
N ILE A 49 -5.39 2.76 3.26
CA ILE A 49 -4.18 2.55 4.06
C ILE A 49 -3.03 3.43 3.54
N LEU A 50 -2.83 3.51 2.22
CA LEU A 50 -1.80 4.38 1.64
C LEU A 50 -2.05 5.86 1.97
N ALA A 51 -3.30 6.32 1.83
CA ALA A 51 -3.66 7.70 2.13
C ALA A 51 -3.43 8.06 3.60
N LEU A 52 -3.86 7.19 4.52
CA LEU A 52 -3.70 7.38 5.96
C LEU A 52 -2.22 7.27 6.38
N ALA A 53 -1.49 6.29 5.88
CA ALA A 53 -0.06 6.13 6.17
C ALA A 53 0.76 7.34 5.68
N ALA A 54 0.46 7.85 4.49
CA ALA A 54 1.11 9.05 3.96
C ALA A 54 0.82 10.29 4.81
N ARG A 55 -0.45 10.47 5.24
CA ARG A 55 -0.82 11.55 6.17
C ARG A 55 -0.01 11.44 7.46
N ASP A 56 0.02 10.26 8.08
CA ASP A 56 0.65 10.07 9.38
C ASP A 56 2.18 10.21 9.30
N ALA A 57 2.80 9.80 8.19
CA ALA A 57 4.24 9.95 7.95
C ALA A 57 4.70 11.41 7.77
N VAL A 58 3.79 12.35 7.50
CA VAL A 58 4.09 13.79 7.42
C VAL A 58 3.91 14.47 8.77
N VAL A 59 3.02 13.94 9.62
CA VAL A 59 2.71 14.52 10.93
C VAL A 59 3.74 14.10 11.99
N LEU A 60 4.30 12.90 11.87
CA LEU A 60 5.30 12.31 12.77
C LEU A 60 6.73 12.60 12.31
#